data_AF-A0A4R4PK35-F1
#
_entry.id   AF-A0A4R4PK35-F1
#
_cell.length_a   1.000
_cell.length_b   1.000
_cell.length_c   1.000
_cell.angle_alpha   90.00
_cell.angle_beta   90.00
_cell.angle_gamma   90.00
#
_symmetry.space_group_name_H-M   'P 1'
#
loop_
_entity.id
_entity.type
_entity.pdbx_description
1 polymer ?
#
loop_
_entity_poly.entity_id
_entity_poly.type
_entity_poly.pdbx_seq_one_letter_code
_entity_poly.pdbx_strand_id
1 'polypeptide(L)'
;MTDPDLARQATDLTAGVDRLSQAVSALAVSQRRVKAAVVGIVVVLALVVALSIVVVFVAADTREATRRAEEANSLAARNAQAAKVTCESGNEARRVTRQMWTYVLDLTIRSTANLTAEQRRQAATFRAYLATVYADRDCDSPNPTPLPSPTPTR
;
A
#
# COMPACT_ATOMS: atom_id res chain seq x y z
N MET A 1 -69.38 -64.04 -44.44
CA MET A 1 -68.22 -63.81 -45.32
C MET A 1 -67.40 -62.70 -44.68
N THR A 2 -66.44 -63.08 -43.85
CA THR A 2 -65.46 -62.16 -43.24
C THR A 2 -64.28 -62.09 -44.18
N ASP A 3 -64.00 -60.89 -44.68
CA ASP A 3 -62.96 -60.63 -45.69
C ASP A 3 -61.57 -60.67 -45.03
N PRO A 4 -60.73 -61.68 -45.31
CA PRO A 4 -59.44 -61.87 -44.63
C PRO A 4 -58.46 -60.72 -44.87
N ASP A 5 -58.67 -59.90 -45.90
CA ASP A 5 -57.81 -58.75 -46.20
C ASP A 5 -58.02 -57.56 -45.25
N LEU A 6 -59.23 -57.40 -44.70
CA LEU A 6 -59.52 -56.38 -43.67
C LEU A 6 -58.79 -56.70 -42.36
N ALA A 7 -58.71 -57.98 -41.99
CA ALA A 7 -58.00 -58.42 -40.80
C ALA A 7 -56.49 -58.14 -40.93
N ARG A 8 -55.91 -58.36 -42.12
CA ARG A 8 -54.49 -58.09 -42.40
C ARG A 8 -54.17 -56.59 -42.37
N GLN A 9 -55.00 -55.77 -43.01
CA GLN A 9 -54.83 -54.31 -42.98
C GLN A 9 -54.92 -53.76 -41.55
N ALA A 10 -55.83 -54.28 -40.73
CA ALA A 10 -55.93 -53.88 -39.33
C ALA A 10 -54.65 -54.21 -38.54
N THR A 11 -54.08 -55.42 -38.70
CA THR A 11 -52.82 -55.79 -38.05
C THR A 11 -51.62 -54.98 -38.53
N ASP A 12 -51.52 -54.66 -39.82
CA ASP A 12 -50.43 -53.84 -40.35
C ASP A 12 -50.51 -52.40 -39.86
N LEU A 13 -51.73 -51.86 -39.71
CA LEU A 13 -51.94 -50.53 -39.15
C LEU A 13 -51.54 -50.48 -37.68
N THR A 14 -51.93 -51.48 -36.88
CA THR A 14 -51.54 -51.59 -35.46
C THR A 14 -50.02 -51.69 -35.32
N ALA A 15 -49.37 -52.53 -36.13
CA ALA A 15 -47.90 -52.65 -36.13
C ALA A 15 -47.20 -51.36 -36.57
N GLY A 16 -47.79 -50.59 -37.49
CA GLY A 16 -47.30 -49.28 -37.91
C GLY A 16 -47.40 -48.23 -36.80
N VAL A 17 -48.52 -48.19 -36.08
CA VAL A 17 -48.73 -47.29 -34.94
C VAL A 17 -47.76 -47.61 -33.79
N ASP A 18 -47.53 -48.89 -33.51
CA ASP A 18 -46.59 -49.32 -32.47
C ASP A 18 -45.14 -48.91 -32.81
N ARG A 19 -44.71 -49.09 -34.07
CA ARG A 19 -43.39 -48.63 -34.52
C ARG A 19 -43.23 -47.11 -34.44
N LEU A 20 -44.27 -46.36 -34.78
CA LEU A 20 -44.26 -44.90 -34.67
C LEU A 20 -44.18 -44.45 -33.21
N SER A 21 -44.96 -45.09 -32.32
CA SER A 21 -44.92 -44.84 -30.87
C SER A 21 -43.54 -45.14 -30.28
N GLN A 22 -42.89 -46.22 -30.72
CA GLN A 22 -41.55 -46.59 -30.30
C GLN A 22 -40.48 -45.62 -30.82
N ALA A 23 -40.61 -45.14 -32.06
CA ALA A 23 -39.73 -44.13 -32.64
C ALA A 23 -39.87 -42.77 -31.93
N VAL A 24 -41.11 -42.34 -31.64
CA VAL A 24 -41.39 -41.07 -30.93
C VAL A 24 -40.88 -41.11 -29.50
N SER A 25 -41.06 -42.23 -28.79
CA SER A 25 -40.53 -42.39 -27.42
C SER A 25 -39.00 -42.43 -27.40
N ALA A 26 -38.36 -43.07 -28.37
CA ALA A 26 -36.90 -43.02 -28.53
C ALA A 26 -36.39 -41.59 -28.81
N LEU A 27 -37.10 -40.81 -29.64
CA LEU A 27 -36.78 -39.41 -29.92
C LEU A 27 -36.98 -38.50 -28.70
N ALA A 28 -38.00 -38.77 -27.87
CA ALA A 28 -38.23 -38.04 -26.63
C ALA A 28 -37.11 -38.27 -25.60
N VAL A 29 -36.56 -39.49 -25.54
CA VAL A 29 -35.41 -39.81 -24.67
C VAL A 29 -34.13 -39.13 -25.16
N SER A 30 -33.87 -39.13 -26.48
CA SER A 30 -32.69 -38.44 -27.03
C SER A 30 -32.77 -36.92 -26.84
N GLN A 31 -33.94 -36.32 -27.04
CA GLN A 31 -34.19 -34.90 -26.77
C GLN A 31 -33.94 -34.51 -25.30
N ARG A 32 -34.34 -35.35 -24.34
CA ARG A 32 -34.07 -35.10 -22.91
C ARG A 32 -32.59 -35.15 -22.58
N ARG A 33 -31.82 -36.08 -23.17
CA ARG A 33 -30.36 -36.17 -22.97
C ARG A 33 -29.63 -34.97 -23.56
N VAL A 34 -30.03 -34.53 -24.76
CA VAL A 34 -29.47 -33.32 -25.39
C VAL A 34 -29.78 -32.08 -24.55
N LYS A 35 -31.02 -31.92 -24.08
CA LYS A 35 -31.39 -30.80 -23.17
C LYS A 35 -30.59 -30.81 -21.88
N ALA A 36 -30.41 -31.98 -21.24
CA ALA A 36 -29.60 -32.11 -20.03
C ALA A 36 -28.13 -31.74 -20.28
N ALA A 37 -27.55 -32.17 -21.40
CA ALA A 37 -26.18 -31.83 -21.78
C ALA A 37 -26.02 -30.32 -22.03
N VAL A 38 -26.96 -29.69 -22.75
CA VAL A 38 -26.94 -28.23 -22.99
C VAL A 38 -27.05 -27.45 -21.69
N VAL A 39 -27.97 -27.83 -20.80
CA VAL A 39 -28.11 -27.19 -19.48
C VAL A 39 -26.82 -27.35 -18.67
N GLY A 40 -26.20 -28.53 -18.67
CA GLY A 40 -24.93 -28.77 -18.01
C GLY A 40 -23.81 -27.86 -18.52
N ILE A 41 -23.68 -27.72 -19.85
CA ILE A 41 -22.69 -26.82 -20.48
C ILE A 41 -22.95 -25.36 -20.09
N VAL A 42 -24.20 -24.92 -20.10
CA VAL A 42 -24.58 -23.55 -19.73
C VAL A 42 -24.23 -23.25 -18.27
N VAL A 43 -24.48 -24.20 -17.35
CA VAL A 43 -24.13 -24.04 -15.93
C VAL A 43 -22.62 -23.93 -15.74
N VAL A 44 -21.84 -24.78 -16.42
CA VAL A 44 -20.36 -24.71 -16.35
C VAL A 44 -19.85 -23.37 -16.89
N LEU A 45 -20.38 -22.91 -18.02
CA LEU A 45 -20.03 -21.60 -18.58
C LEU A 45 -20.36 -20.46 -17.62
N ALA A 46 -21.55 -20.48 -17.02
CA ALA A 46 -21.95 -19.46 -16.04
C ALA A 46 -21.01 -19.46 -14.82
N LEU A 47 -20.59 -20.63 -14.35
CA LEU A 47 -19.69 -20.76 -13.21
C LEU A 47 -18.27 -20.26 -13.55
N VAL A 48 -17.77 -20.52 -14.76
CA VAL A 48 -16.49 -19.97 -15.25
C VAL A 48 -16.53 -18.45 -15.34
N VAL A 49 -17.63 -17.87 -15.85
CA VAL A 49 -17.81 -16.41 -15.92
C VAL A 49 -17.89 -15.79 -14.52
N ALA A 50 -18.60 -16.43 -13.58
CA ALA A 50 -18.64 -15.96 -12.20
C ALA A 50 -17.25 -15.97 -11.55
N LEU A 51 -16.49 -17.05 -11.74
CA LEU A 51 -15.12 -17.18 -11.25
C LEU A 51 -14.19 -16.12 -11.84
N SER A 52 -14.27 -15.85 -13.14
CA SER A 52 -13.41 -14.85 -13.78
C SER A 52 -13.70 -13.43 -13.28
N ILE A 53 -14.96 -13.09 -13.02
CA ILE A 53 -15.32 -11.80 -12.39
C ILE A 53 -14.69 -11.67 -11.00
N VAL A 54 -14.77 -12.72 -10.17
CA VAL A 54 -14.18 -12.72 -8.82
C VAL A 54 -12.66 -12.55 -8.88
N VAL A 55 -11.98 -13.26 -9.79
CA VAL A 55 -10.52 -13.14 -9.96
C VAL A 55 -10.12 -11.73 -10.39
N VAL A 56 -10.87 -11.11 -11.32
CA VAL A 56 -10.61 -9.72 -11.75
C VAL A 56 -10.78 -8.74 -10.61
N PHE A 57 -11.81 -8.90 -9.77
CA PHE A 57 -12.04 -8.04 -8.61
C PHE A 57 -10.91 -8.16 -7.58
N VAL A 58 -10.50 -9.38 -7.22
CA VAL A 58 -9.38 -9.60 -6.28
C VAL A 58 -8.06 -9.06 -6.84
N ALA A 59 -7.82 -9.23 -8.14
CA ALA A 59 -6.64 -8.69 -8.81
C ALA A 59 -6.63 -7.16 -8.87
N ALA A 60 -7.78 -6.51 -8.95
CA ALA A 60 -7.90 -5.05 -8.90
C ALA A 60 -7.61 -4.52 -7.49
N ASP A 61 -8.22 -5.11 -6.46
CA ASP A 61 -8.08 -4.69 -5.07
C ASP A 61 -6.62 -4.84 -4.56
N THR A 62 -5.96 -5.94 -4.94
CA THR A 62 -4.55 -6.18 -4.59
C THR A 62 -3.60 -5.17 -5.25
N ARG A 63 -3.89 -4.73 -6.48
CA ARG A 63 -3.07 -3.72 -7.19
C ARG A 63 -3.21 -2.33 -6.60
N GLU A 64 -4.39 -1.98 -6.10
CA GLU A 64 -4.59 -0.70 -5.41
C GLU A 64 -3.91 -0.70 -4.04
N ALA A 65 -3.99 -1.80 -3.29
CA ALA A 65 -3.33 -1.94 -2.01
C ALA A 65 -1.80 -1.86 -2.13
N THR A 66 -1.20 -2.51 -3.13
CA THR A 66 0.26 -2.42 -3.36
C THR A 66 0.70 -1.03 -3.78
N ARG A 67 -0.04 -0.36 -4.68
CA ARG A 67 0.27 1.04 -5.06
C ARG A 67 0.22 1.99 -3.87
N ARG A 68 -0.80 1.89 -3.03
CA ARG A 68 -0.90 2.73 -1.81
C ARG A 68 0.24 2.46 -0.83
N ALA A 69 0.67 1.20 -0.70
CA ALA A 69 1.81 0.84 0.14
C ALA A 69 3.15 1.38 -0.40
N GLU A 70 3.36 1.32 -1.72
CA GLU A 70 4.54 1.91 -2.37
C GLU A 70 4.57 3.43 -2.22
N GLU A 71 3.43 4.10 -2.43
CA GLU A 71 3.30 5.54 -2.25
C GLU A 71 3.59 5.96 -0.80
N ALA A 72 3.02 5.24 0.19
CA ALA A 72 3.25 5.50 1.60
C ALA A 72 4.73 5.31 2.00
N ASN A 73 5.39 4.25 1.53
CA ASN A 73 6.81 4.02 1.77
C ASN A 73 7.67 5.13 1.14
N SER A 74 7.33 5.56 -0.07
CA SER A 74 8.04 6.64 -0.74
C SER A 74 7.89 7.98 -0.01
N LEU A 75 6.72 8.27 0.55
CA LEU A 75 6.47 9.46 1.36
C LEU A 75 7.21 9.40 2.70
N ALA A 76 7.20 8.26 3.37
CA ALA A 76 7.94 8.06 4.61
C ALA A 76 9.45 8.28 4.42
N ALA A 77 10.02 7.70 3.34
CA ALA A 77 11.42 7.89 3.00
C ALA A 77 11.75 9.37 2.68
N ARG A 78 10.90 10.05 1.91
CA ARG A 78 11.06 11.49 1.61
C ARG A 78 10.96 12.35 2.87
N ASN A 79 10.04 12.06 3.78
CA ASN A 79 9.91 12.78 5.04
C ASN A 79 11.12 12.56 5.96
N ALA A 80 11.64 11.34 6.03
CA ALA A 80 12.88 11.06 6.76
C ALA A 80 14.07 11.85 6.19
N GLN A 81 14.20 11.88 4.86
CA GLN A 81 15.23 12.67 4.19
C GLN A 81 15.06 14.17 4.47
N ALA A 82 13.83 14.69 4.38
CA ALA A 82 13.55 16.11 4.64
C ALA A 82 13.83 16.50 6.11
N ALA A 83 13.49 15.62 7.06
CA ALA A 83 13.82 15.81 8.47
C ALA A 83 15.34 15.88 8.70
N LYS A 84 16.10 14.99 8.06
CA LYS A 84 17.57 15.00 8.11
C LYS A 84 18.15 16.29 7.56
N VAL A 85 17.74 16.73 6.37
CA VAL A 85 18.19 18.00 5.76
C VAL A 85 17.85 19.21 6.65
N THR A 86 16.69 19.19 7.28
CA THR A 86 16.27 20.26 8.21
C THR A 86 17.15 20.26 9.47
N CYS A 87 17.50 19.09 9.99
CA CYS A 87 18.42 18.97 11.12
C CYS A 87 19.83 19.45 10.76
N GLU A 88 20.37 19.03 9.61
CA GLU A 88 21.70 19.44 9.13
C GLU A 88 21.78 20.95 8.91
N SER A 89 20.75 21.56 8.31
CA SER A 89 20.71 23.02 8.15
C SER A 89 20.60 23.75 9.51
N GLY A 90 19.89 23.18 10.48
CA GLY A 90 19.86 23.66 11.86
C GLY A 90 21.22 23.59 12.57
N ASN A 91 21.99 22.53 12.34
CA ASN A 91 23.36 22.41 12.84
C ASN A 91 24.30 23.45 12.21
N GLU A 92 24.18 23.69 10.91
CA GLU A 92 24.97 24.74 10.25
C GLU A 92 24.66 26.12 10.85
N ALA A 93 23.38 26.45 11.05
CA ALA A 93 22.98 27.70 11.71
C ALA A 93 23.55 27.82 13.15
N ARG A 94 23.57 26.73 13.92
CA ARG A 94 24.19 26.68 15.25
C ARG A 94 25.69 26.95 15.19
N ARG A 95 26.39 26.31 14.25
CA ARG A 95 27.83 26.49 14.04
C ARG A 95 28.17 27.94 13.68
N VAL A 96 27.44 28.54 12.74
CA VAL A 96 27.61 29.94 12.34
C VAL A 96 27.35 30.88 13.52
N THR A 97 26.27 30.64 14.28
CA THR A 97 25.94 31.45 15.46
C THR A 97 27.03 31.38 16.53
N ARG A 98 27.54 30.18 16.81
CA ARG A 98 28.66 29.98 17.74
C ARG A 98 29.92 30.71 17.28
N GLN A 99 30.25 30.64 16.00
CA GLN A 99 31.40 31.35 15.41
C GLN A 99 31.23 32.87 15.54
N MET A 100 30.05 33.41 15.23
CA MET A 100 29.75 34.83 15.36
C MET A 100 29.96 35.32 16.80
N TRP A 101 29.38 34.63 17.79
CA TRP A 101 29.54 35.03 19.19
C TRP A 101 30.98 34.90 19.68
N THR A 102 31.70 33.87 19.23
CA THR A 102 33.13 33.71 19.55
C THR A 102 33.94 34.86 18.96
N TYR A 103 33.66 35.26 17.72
CA TYR A 103 34.32 36.39 17.07
C TYR A 103 34.05 37.72 17.80
N VAL A 104 32.80 37.98 18.20
CA VAL A 104 32.45 39.17 18.99
C VAL A 104 33.22 39.18 20.31
N LEU A 105 33.24 38.05 21.02
CA LEU A 105 33.98 37.93 22.28
C LEU A 105 35.48 38.18 22.08
N ASP A 106 36.07 37.63 21.02
CA ASP A 106 37.49 37.80 20.70
C ASP A 106 37.83 39.25 20.35
N LEU A 107 36.95 39.95 19.62
CA LEU A 107 37.10 41.37 19.35
C LEU A 107 37.09 42.19 20.65
N THR A 108 36.13 41.93 21.54
CA THR A 108 36.02 42.62 22.83
C THR A 108 37.25 42.38 23.71
N ILE A 109 37.78 41.15 23.71
CA ILE A 109 38.99 40.81 24.45
C ILE A 109 40.20 41.56 23.88
N ARG A 110 40.36 41.60 22.55
CA ARG A 110 41.51 42.27 21.90
C ARG A 110 41.47 43.79 22.05
N SER A 111 40.28 44.40 22.08
CA SER A 111 40.16 45.86 22.22
C SER A 111 40.42 46.37 23.64
N THR A 112 40.41 45.49 24.64
CA THR A 112 40.54 45.86 26.05
C THR A 112 41.97 45.62 26.52
N ALA A 113 42.78 46.68 26.60
CA ALA A 113 44.22 46.58 26.91
C ALA A 113 44.54 45.97 28.29
N ASN A 114 43.60 45.98 29.24
CA ASN A 114 43.78 45.42 30.59
C ASN A 114 42.52 44.67 31.04
N LEU A 115 42.35 43.42 30.59
CA LEU A 115 41.32 42.54 31.14
C LEU A 115 41.69 42.08 32.55
N THR A 116 40.76 42.26 33.48
CA THR A 116 40.86 41.69 34.83
C THR A 116 40.81 40.16 34.77
N ALA A 117 41.34 39.49 35.80
CA ALA A 117 41.27 38.03 35.89
C ALA A 117 39.82 37.53 35.87
N GLU A 118 38.89 38.27 36.48
CA GLU A 118 37.48 37.93 36.50
C GLU A 118 36.83 38.02 35.11
N GLN A 119 37.13 39.06 34.32
CA GLN A 119 36.61 39.17 32.96
C GLN A 119 37.11 38.04 32.04
N ARG A 120 38.37 37.61 32.20
CA ARG A 120 38.90 36.45 31.45
C ARG A 120 38.17 35.16 31.83
N ARG A 121 37.87 34.98 33.12
CA ARG A 121 37.09 33.84 33.60
C ARG A 121 35.67 33.87 33.03
N GLN A 122 35.00 35.01 33.04
CA GLN A 122 33.66 35.18 32.45
C GLN A 122 33.64 34.88 30.95
N ALA A 123 34.64 35.36 30.20
CA ALA A 123 34.79 35.05 28.79
C ALA A 123 34.96 33.54 28.55
N ALA A 124 35.77 32.86 29.36
CA ALA A 124 35.94 31.40 29.27
C ALA A 124 34.63 30.65 29.58
N THR A 125 33.92 31.06 30.63
CA THR A 125 32.60 30.50 30.98
C THR A 125 31.58 30.70 29.85
N PHE A 126 31.56 31.89 29.24
CA PHE A 126 30.66 32.18 28.12
C PHE A 126 31.00 31.33 26.89
N ARG A 127 32.28 31.12 26.56
CA ARG A 127 32.67 30.19 25.49
C ARG A 127 32.19 28.77 25.77
N ALA A 128 32.33 28.30 27.01
CA ALA A 128 31.83 26.98 27.40
C ALA A 128 30.30 26.88 27.25
N TYR A 129 29.57 27.93 27.64
CA TYR A 129 28.12 28.03 27.45
C TYR A 129 27.72 28.01 25.96
N LEU A 130 28.43 28.75 25.10
CA LEU A 130 28.18 28.70 23.66
C LEU A 130 28.42 27.30 23.08
N ALA A 131 29.45 26.60 23.55
CA ALA A 131 29.77 25.25 23.10
C ALA A 131 28.67 24.24 23.47
N THR A 132 27.99 24.41 24.61
CA THR A 132 26.91 23.53 25.04
C THR A 132 25.57 23.89 24.38
N VAL A 133 25.19 25.16 24.35
CA VAL A 133 23.88 25.59 23.82
C VAL A 133 23.79 25.43 22.31
N TYR A 134 24.88 25.73 21.60
CA TYR A 134 25.00 25.59 20.15
C TYR A 134 25.77 24.33 19.76
N ALA A 135 25.72 23.27 20.59
CA ALA A 135 26.19 21.96 20.19
C ALA A 135 25.38 21.45 18.98
N ASP A 136 26.06 20.74 18.10
CA ASP A 136 25.46 20.07 16.96
C ASP A 136 24.58 18.93 17.46
N ARG A 137 23.42 18.75 16.84
CA ARG A 137 22.51 17.63 17.11
C ARG A 137 22.88 16.43 16.27
N ASP A 138 22.66 15.24 16.81
CA ASP A 138 22.71 14.02 16.02
C ASP A 138 21.47 13.96 15.11
N CYS A 139 21.70 14.08 13.80
CA CYS A 139 20.64 14.06 12.79
C CYS A 139 20.28 12.65 12.31
N ASP A 140 21.04 11.64 12.72
CA ASP A 140 20.75 10.23 12.45
C ASP A 140 19.94 9.58 13.59
N SER A 141 19.84 10.24 14.75
CA SER A 141 19.02 9.79 15.87
C SER A 141 17.53 10.15 15.67
N PRO A 142 16.60 9.19 15.83
CA PRO A 142 15.16 9.44 15.75
C PRO A 142 14.61 10.24 16.94
N ASN A 143 15.42 10.48 17.98
CA ASN A 143 15.02 11.21 19.18
C ASN A 143 15.95 12.42 19.38
N PRO A 144 15.57 13.63 18.94
CA PRO A 144 16.41 14.81 19.09
C PRO A 144 16.57 15.12 20.58
N THR A 145 17.82 15.12 21.07
CA THR A 145 18.12 15.46 22.46
C THR A 145 17.52 16.83 22.80
N PRO A 146 16.71 16.94 23.88
CA PRO A 146 16.16 18.22 24.31
C PRO A 146 17.28 19.22 24.55
N LEU A 147 17.09 20.47 24.12
CA LEU A 147 18.01 21.55 24.48
C LEU A 147 18.06 21.66 26.01
N PRO A 148 19.26 21.82 26.62
CA PRO A 148 19.33 22.13 28.04
C PRO A 148 18.61 23.46 28.28
N SER A 149 17.57 23.45 29.10
CA SER A 149 16.89 24.67 29.52
C SER A 149 17.89 25.58 30.25
N PRO A 150 17.94 26.89 29.93
CA PRO A 150 18.78 27.80 30.68
C PRO A 150 18.30 27.78 32.13
N THR A 151 19.14 27.26 33.02
CA THR A 151 18.88 27.29 34.46
C THR A 151 19.10 28.73 34.91
N PRO A 152 18.12 29.42 35.50
CA PRO A 152 18.33 30.77 36.00
C PRO A 152 19.34 30.72 37.15
N THR A 153 20.56 31.17 36.89
CA THR A 153 21.54 31.47 37.94
C THR A 153 21.02 32.64 38.76
N ARG A 154 20.77 32.37 40.04
CA ARG A 154 20.31 33.34 41.04
C ARG A 154 21.49 34.08 41.66
#